data_AF-A0A2E8HFA3-F1
#
_entry.id   AF-A0A2E8HFA3-F1
#
_cell.length_a   1.000
_cell.length_b   1.000
_cell.length_c   1.000
_cell.angle_alpha   90.00
_cell.angle_beta   90.00
_cell.angle_gamma   90.00
#
_symmetry.space_group_name_H-M   'P 1'
#
loop_
_entity.id
_entity.type
_entity.pdbx_description
1 polymer ?
#
loop_
_entity_poly.entity_id
_entity_poly.type
_entity_poly.pdbx_seq_one_letter_code
_entity_poly.pdbx_strand_id
1 'polypeptide(L)'
;MSTGKLEKYGIPESLPPKRERDDSVPHAPVRPQILTQKEKRLAVENSLRYFPEKWHRELATDFLEELDSLGHIYMHRFRPEHEIRSRSIHEYKANSISAAAI
;
A
#
# COMPACT_ATOMS: atom_id res chain seq x y z
N MET A 1 -7.29 2.66 -25.44
CA MET A 1 -6.28 3.49 -24.76
C MET A 1 -7.03 4.55 -23.97
N SER A 2 -7.04 4.48 -22.64
CA SER A 2 -7.77 5.45 -21.82
C SER A 2 -6.97 6.76 -21.76
N THR A 3 -7.37 7.72 -22.58
CA THR A 3 -7.00 9.14 -22.42
C THR A 3 -7.80 9.69 -21.23
N GLY A 4 -7.40 9.37 -20.01
CA GLY A 4 -8.15 9.68 -18.81
C GLY A 4 -7.23 10.17 -17.71
N LYS A 5 -7.34 11.46 -17.37
CA LYS A 5 -6.72 12.08 -16.18
C LYS A 5 -6.77 11.12 -14.99
N LEU A 6 -5.65 10.94 -14.27
CA LEU A 6 -5.57 10.08 -13.09
C LEU A 6 -6.66 10.47 -12.08
N GLU A 7 -7.49 9.53 -11.63
CA GLU A 7 -8.49 9.86 -10.62
C GLU A 7 -7.85 10.15 -9.27
N LYS A 8 -8.56 10.90 -8.43
CA LYS A 8 -8.13 11.13 -7.05
C LYS A 8 -8.39 9.83 -6.30
N TYR A 9 -7.34 9.10 -5.98
CA TYR A 9 -7.46 7.84 -5.24
C TYR A 9 -6.95 8.02 -3.81
N GLY A 10 -7.77 7.58 -2.85
CA GLY A 10 -7.38 7.31 -1.48
C GLY A 10 -7.53 5.82 -1.19
N ILE A 11 -7.94 5.47 0.02
CA ILE A 11 -8.38 4.09 0.31
C ILE A 11 -9.66 3.81 -0.50
N PRO A 12 -9.74 2.71 -1.27
CA PRO A 12 -10.91 2.38 -2.07
C PRO A 12 -12.15 2.10 -1.21
N GLU A 13 -13.34 2.07 -1.80
CA GLU A 13 -14.59 1.83 -1.06
C GLU A 13 -14.80 0.35 -0.67
N SER A 14 -14.17 -0.55 -1.43
CA SER A 14 -14.19 -1.99 -1.23
C SER A 14 -12.77 -2.51 -1.03
N LEU A 15 -12.65 -3.64 -0.31
CA LEU A 15 -11.36 -4.25 -0.02
C LEU A 15 -10.81 -4.83 -1.32
N PRO A 16 -9.65 -4.36 -1.85
CA PRO A 16 -9.07 -4.91 -3.06
C PRO A 16 -8.72 -6.38 -2.85
N PRO A 17 -8.61 -7.22 -3.89
CA PRO A 17 -8.19 -8.61 -3.73
C PRO A 17 -6.74 -8.68 -3.20
N LYS A 18 -6.42 -9.78 -2.49
CA LYS A 18 -5.04 -10.07 -2.07
C LYS A 18 -4.12 -10.09 -3.29
N ARG A 19 -2.90 -9.59 -3.11
CA ARG A 19 -1.91 -9.53 -4.18
C ARG A 19 -0.73 -10.43 -3.92
N GLU A 20 -0.32 -11.09 -4.99
CA GLU A 20 0.93 -11.84 -5.01
C GLU A 20 2.12 -10.89 -5.21
N ARG A 21 3.29 -11.40 -4.83
CA ARG A 21 4.55 -10.70 -5.00
C ARG A 21 4.93 -10.71 -6.48
N ASP A 22 5.32 -9.54 -6.98
CA ASP A 22 5.70 -9.34 -8.37
C ASP A 22 7.20 -9.65 -8.56
N ASP A 23 7.53 -10.86 -9.02
CA ASP A 23 8.92 -11.30 -9.18
C ASP A 23 9.62 -10.69 -10.40
N SER A 24 8.92 -9.88 -11.21
CA SER A 24 9.53 -9.20 -12.36
C SER A 24 10.41 -8.00 -11.97
N VAL A 25 10.31 -7.54 -10.73
CA VAL A 25 11.08 -6.40 -10.20
C VAL A 25 11.95 -6.83 -9.02
N PRO A 26 13.13 -6.20 -8.84
CA PRO A 26 13.93 -6.44 -7.65
C PRO A 26 13.17 -6.00 -6.39
N HIS A 27 13.29 -6.80 -5.33
CA HIS A 27 12.67 -6.52 -4.05
C HIS A 27 13.70 -6.10 -3.02
N ALA A 28 13.26 -5.33 -2.02
CA ALA A 28 14.05 -5.07 -0.85
C ALA A 28 14.41 -6.39 -0.11
N PRO A 29 15.59 -6.48 0.51
CA PRO A 29 15.93 -7.61 1.35
C PRO A 29 15.00 -7.67 2.57
N VAL A 30 14.77 -8.89 3.08
CA VAL A 30 13.97 -9.11 4.29
C VAL A 30 14.62 -8.38 5.47
N ARG A 31 13.82 -7.61 6.22
CA ARG A 31 14.33 -6.89 7.39
C ARG A 31 14.49 -7.83 8.60
N PRO A 32 15.45 -7.56 9.50
CA PRO A 32 15.63 -8.35 10.71
C PRO A 32 14.37 -8.40 11.60
N GLN A 33 14.03 -9.60 12.08
CA GLN A 33 12.91 -9.85 12.99
C GLN A 33 13.30 -9.53 14.44
N ILE A 34 13.38 -8.25 14.78
CA ILE A 34 13.78 -7.78 16.11
C ILE A 34 12.61 -7.43 17.04
N LEU A 35 11.39 -7.40 16.51
CA LEU A 35 10.21 -7.00 17.26
C LEU A 35 9.75 -8.13 18.19
N THR A 36 9.48 -7.78 19.43
CA THR A 36 8.78 -8.63 20.39
C THR A 36 7.34 -8.87 19.95
N GLN A 37 6.67 -9.88 20.53
CA GLN A 37 5.26 -10.17 20.24
C GLN A 37 4.34 -8.96 20.49
N LYS A 38 4.64 -8.16 21.53
CA LYS A 38 3.90 -6.95 21.86
C LYS A 38 4.09 -5.87 20.79
N GLU A 39 5.32 -5.70 20.31
CA GLU A 39 5.65 -4.72 19.26
C GLU A 39 5.09 -5.14 17.90
N LYS A 40 5.08 -6.45 17.58
CA LYS A 40 4.42 -6.97 16.37
C LYS A 40 2.93 -6.65 16.38
N ARG A 41 2.24 -6.90 17.51
CA ARG A 41 0.82 -6.53 17.66
C ARG A 41 0.63 -5.02 17.47
N LEU A 42 1.44 -4.21 18.13
CA LEU A 42 1.38 -2.75 18.00
C LEU A 42 1.64 -2.28 16.55
N ALA A 43 2.56 -2.92 15.82
CA ALA A 43 2.82 -2.61 14.42
C ALA A 43 1.60 -2.89 13.54
N VAL A 44 0.92 -4.02 13.75
CA VAL A 44 -0.33 -4.35 13.04
C VAL A 44 -1.43 -3.36 13.39
N GLU A 45 -1.65 -3.07 14.67
CA GLU A 45 -2.62 -2.05 15.12
C GLU A 45 -2.34 -0.69 14.49
N ASN A 46 -1.08 -0.26 14.46
CA ASN A 46 -0.66 1.00 13.85
C ASN A 46 -1.00 1.08 12.36
N SER A 47 -0.83 -0.03 11.63
CA SER A 47 -1.18 -0.16 10.21
C SER A 47 -2.69 -0.18 9.98
N LEU A 48 -3.47 -0.79 10.87
CA LEU A 48 -4.93 -0.86 10.76
C LEU A 48 -5.63 0.50 10.89
N ARG A 49 -4.99 1.50 11.53
CA ARG A 49 -5.54 2.87 11.69
C ARG A 49 -5.92 3.56 10.37
N TYR A 50 -5.33 3.15 9.25
CA TYR A 50 -5.60 3.74 7.94
C TYR A 50 -6.85 3.15 7.25
N PHE A 51 -7.47 2.10 7.81
CA PHE A 51 -8.51 1.32 7.13
C PHE A 51 -9.81 1.22 7.96
N PRO A 52 -10.98 1.06 7.30
CA PRO A 52 -12.24 0.80 7.97
C PRO A 52 -12.21 -0.45 8.86
N GLU A 53 -12.85 -0.39 10.04
CA GLU A 53 -12.90 -1.50 11.02
C GLU A 53 -13.40 -2.82 10.43
N LYS A 54 -14.37 -2.76 9.50
CA LYS A 54 -14.91 -3.93 8.79
C LYS A 54 -13.84 -4.76 8.06
N TRP A 55 -12.68 -4.17 7.75
CA TRP A 55 -11.56 -4.85 7.08
C TRP A 55 -10.49 -5.33 8.03
N HIS A 56 -10.51 -4.91 9.31
CA HIS A 56 -9.41 -5.16 10.24
C HIS A 56 -9.14 -6.64 10.43
N ARG A 57 -10.17 -7.49 10.42
CA ARG A 57 -9.99 -8.94 10.55
C ARG A 57 -9.15 -9.52 9.42
N GLU A 58 -9.42 -9.14 8.18
CA GLU A 58 -8.69 -9.66 7.01
C GLU A 58 -7.31 -9.00 6.90
N LEU A 59 -7.24 -7.68 7.06
CA LEU A 59 -5.99 -6.93 6.99
C LEU A 59 -5.02 -7.25 8.12
N ALA A 60 -5.50 -7.59 9.32
CA ALA A 60 -4.61 -7.98 10.42
C ALA A 60 -3.81 -9.24 10.06
N THR A 61 -4.46 -10.22 9.41
CA THR A 61 -3.79 -11.45 8.95
C THR A 61 -2.79 -11.11 7.86
N ASP A 62 -3.19 -10.34 6.84
CA ASP A 62 -2.29 -9.94 5.75
C ASP A 62 -1.07 -9.16 6.27
N PHE A 63 -1.27 -8.20 7.17
CA PHE A 63 -0.19 -7.38 7.72
C PHE A 63 0.74 -8.17 8.63
N LEU A 64 0.22 -9.13 9.40
CA LEU A 64 1.07 -10.01 10.18
C LEU A 64 1.92 -10.91 9.27
N GLU A 65 1.35 -11.46 8.20
CA GLU A 65 2.08 -12.25 7.21
C GLU A 65 3.19 -11.43 6.53
N GLU A 66 2.91 -10.19 6.12
CA GLU A 66 3.93 -9.30 5.56
C GLU A 66 5.03 -8.99 6.58
N LEU A 67 4.65 -8.70 7.83
CA LEU A 67 5.62 -8.42 8.89
C LEU A 67 6.53 -9.63 9.15
N ASP A 68 5.99 -10.85 9.17
CA ASP A 68 6.76 -12.07 9.43
C ASP A 68 7.64 -12.48 8.24
N SER A 69 7.14 -12.33 7.00
CA SER A 69 7.85 -12.77 5.78
C SER A 69 8.83 -11.74 5.23
N LEU A 70 8.52 -10.44 5.37
CA LEU A 70 9.30 -9.34 4.80
C LEU A 70 9.99 -8.48 5.88
N GLY A 71 9.58 -8.61 7.13
CA GLY A 71 10.04 -7.73 8.21
C GLY A 71 9.46 -6.32 8.13
N HIS A 72 8.43 -6.12 7.31
CA HIS A 72 7.75 -4.84 7.15
C HIS A 72 6.34 -5.01 6.59
N ILE A 73 5.43 -4.10 6.97
CA ILE A 73 4.06 -4.06 6.46
C ILE A 73 4.02 -3.05 5.30
N TYR A 74 4.03 -3.55 4.07
CA TYR A 74 3.99 -2.76 2.84
C TYR A 74 2.57 -2.46 2.35
N MET A 75 1.58 -3.21 2.85
CA MET A 75 0.19 -3.12 2.44
C MET A 75 0.01 -3.41 0.94
N HIS A 76 0.60 -4.51 0.44
CA HIS A 76 0.71 -4.81 -1.00
C HIS A 76 -0.63 -4.80 -1.74
N ARG A 77 -1.72 -5.18 -1.05
CA ARG A 77 -3.11 -5.12 -1.54
C ARG A 77 -3.49 -3.76 -2.14
N PHE A 78 -2.88 -2.66 -1.66
CA PHE A 78 -3.21 -1.29 -2.04
C PHE A 78 -2.20 -0.64 -3.01
N ARG A 79 -1.19 -1.39 -3.48
CA ARG A 79 -0.29 -0.90 -4.55
C ARG A 79 -1.13 -0.52 -5.79
N PRO A 80 -0.84 0.52 -6.55
CA PRO A 80 -1.53 0.75 -7.83
C PRO A 80 -1.20 -0.35 -8.87
N GLU A 81 -2.15 -0.73 -9.73
CA GLU A 81 -1.91 -1.73 -10.79
C GLU A 81 -1.33 -1.11 -12.07
N HIS A 82 -1.55 0.18 -12.27
CA HIS A 82 -1.01 0.87 -13.41
C HIS A 82 0.51 1.05 -13.28
N GLU A 83 1.18 1.22 -14.42
CA GLU A 83 2.60 1.54 -14.47
C GLU A 83 2.90 2.82 -13.66
N ILE A 84 3.71 2.65 -12.62
CA ILE A 84 4.19 3.75 -11.77
C ILE A 84 5.38 4.40 -12.50
N ARG A 85 5.13 5.57 -13.08
CA ARG A 85 6.13 6.40 -13.75
C ARG A 85 5.78 7.88 -13.65
N SER A 86 6.73 8.76 -13.93
CA SER A 86 6.43 10.18 -14.08
C SER A 86 5.51 10.42 -15.28
N ARG A 87 4.64 11.40 -15.12
CA ARG A 87 3.67 11.86 -16.14
C ARG A 87 3.77 13.37 -16.31
N SER A 88 3.13 13.91 -17.34
CA SER A 88 3.04 15.35 -17.51
C SER A 88 2.31 15.97 -16.32
N ILE A 89 2.75 17.16 -15.89
CA ILE A 89 2.15 17.89 -14.76
C ILE A 89 0.65 18.16 -14.98
N HIS A 90 0.18 18.18 -16.22
CA HIS A 90 -1.23 18.40 -16.58
C HIS A 90 -2.10 17.12 -16.54
N GLU A 91 -1.50 15.94 -16.36
CA GLU A 91 -2.21 14.66 -16.23
C GLU A 91 -2.69 14.39 -14.80
N TYR A 92 -2.07 15.04 -13.81
CA TYR A 92 -2.41 14.87 -12.39
C TYR A 92 -3.64 15.70 -11.99
N LYS A 93 -4.63 15.06 -11.34
CA LYS A 93 -5.80 15.76 -10.76
C LYS A 93 -5.44 16.37 -9.40
N ALA A 94 -4.74 17.50 -9.41
CA ALA A 94 -4.43 18.29 -8.21
C ALA A 94 -5.15 19.64 -8.20
N ASN A 95 -5.28 20.25 -7.02
CA ASN A 95 -5.87 21.60 -6.87
C ASN A 95 -4.83 22.73 -7.06
N SER A 96 -3.53 22.40 -7.10
CA SER A 96 -2.42 23.33 -7.26
C SER A 96 -1.33 22.70 -8.13
N ILE A 97 -0.64 23.53 -8.92
CA ILE A 97 0.50 23.12 -9.74
C ILE A 97 1.62 22.55 -8.87
N SER A 98 1.87 23.15 -7.70
CA SER A 98 2.88 22.65 -6.76
C SER A 98 2.56 21.23 -6.28
N ALA A 99 1.28 20.92 -6.05
CA ALA A 99 0.87 19.58 -5.64
C ALA A 99 0.90 18.55 -6.79
N ALA A 100 0.75 19.00 -8.04
CA ALA A 100 0.93 18.15 -9.22
C ALA A 100 2.42 17.84 -9.51
N ALA A 101 3.35 18.56 -8.88
CA ALA A 101 4.80 18.41 -9.08
C ALA A 101 5.50 17.56 -8.00
N ILE A 102 4.80 17.16 -6.93
CA ILE A 102 5.29 16.27 -5.85
C ILE A 102 4.78 14.86 -6.13
#